data_AF-G3IWB0-F1
#
_entry.id   AF-G3IWB0-F1
#
_cell.length_a   1.000
_cell.length_b   1.000
_cell.length_c   1.000
_cell.angle_alpha   90.00
_cell.angle_beta   90.00
_cell.angle_gamma   90.00
#
_symmetry.space_group_name_H-M   'P 1'
#
loop_
_entity.id
_entity.type
_entity.pdbx_description
1 polymer ?
#
loop_
_entity_poly.entity_id
_entity_poly.type
_entity_poly.pdbx_seq_one_letter_code
_entity_poly.pdbx_strand_id
1 'polypeptide(L)'
;MLAAMNTPLSPQERMDAAFNNYFALSDILQKDLLALLDGESDSQHWRRNYIRVSASLIEGYVHCLREMCAVSFECIAPEIGQKETEVLRSERNFDANERIKLTLRVAYKLFELQPAPNFGGSEWHRAQRVLKKRHLLMHPKSSTDLQISDDLWDELYGDVTWLIEQLFNFMSALEKKHGY
;
A
#
# COMPACT_ATOMS: atom_id res chain seq x y z
N MET A 1 16.85 7.77 40.62
CA MET A 1 16.35 7.28 39.33
C MET A 1 15.74 8.45 38.59
N LEU A 2 16.51 9.08 37.70
CA LEU A 2 15.99 10.10 36.80
C LEU A 2 15.22 9.38 35.69
N ALA A 3 13.95 9.71 35.54
CA ALA A 3 13.16 9.31 34.39
C ALA A 3 13.89 9.84 33.13
N ALA A 4 14.28 8.94 32.25
CA ALA A 4 14.75 9.31 30.92
C ALA A 4 13.62 10.09 30.24
N MET A 5 13.77 11.42 30.16
CA MET A 5 12.90 12.25 29.35
C MET A 5 13.16 11.84 27.90
N ASN A 6 12.26 11.05 27.32
CA ASN A 6 12.21 10.82 25.89
C ASN A 6 11.95 12.17 25.22
N THR A 7 13.01 12.86 24.81
CA THR A 7 12.91 14.03 23.96
C THR A 7 12.14 13.60 22.71
N PRO A 8 11.04 14.28 22.33
CA PRO A 8 10.33 13.95 21.11
C PRO A 8 11.26 14.10 19.91
N LEU A 9 11.26 13.10 19.03
CA LEU A 9 12.08 13.07 17.82
C LEU A 9 11.83 14.34 16.98
N SER A 10 12.91 14.87 16.41
CA SER A 10 12.81 15.95 15.41
C SER A 10 12.07 15.45 14.16
N PRO A 11 11.49 16.37 13.36
CA PRO A 11 10.82 15.97 12.13
C PRO A 11 11.68 15.18 11.15
N GLN A 12 12.98 15.52 11.05
CA GLN A 12 13.93 14.78 10.22
C GLN A 12 14.13 13.35 10.72
N GLU A 13 14.37 13.16 12.03
CA GLU A 13 14.54 11.82 12.60
C GLU A 13 13.29 10.95 12.43
N ARG A 14 12.09 11.56 12.49
CA ARG A 14 10.82 10.87 12.21
C ARG A 14 10.70 10.47 10.74
N MET A 15 11.14 11.34 9.83
CA MET A 15 11.14 11.05 8.40
C MET A 15 12.12 9.92 8.08
N ASP A 16 13.34 9.98 8.60
CA ASP A 16 14.36 8.95 8.43
C ASP A 16 13.87 7.60 9.00
N ALA A 17 13.24 7.61 10.17
CA ALA A 17 12.62 6.41 10.74
C ALA A 17 11.50 5.85 9.85
N ALA A 18 10.66 6.70 9.24
CA ALA A 18 9.62 6.27 8.32
C ALA A 18 10.20 5.63 7.04
N PHE A 19 11.24 6.23 6.45
CA PHE A 19 11.95 5.65 5.30
C PHE A 19 12.67 4.34 5.64
N ASN A 20 13.36 4.27 6.78
CA ASN A 20 14.02 3.04 7.22
C ASN A 20 13.01 1.91 7.43
N ASN A 21 11.85 2.20 8.04
CA ASN A 21 10.77 1.23 8.18
C ASN A 21 10.20 0.80 6.82
N TYR A 22 10.03 1.75 5.88
CA TYR A 22 9.63 1.44 4.52
C TYR A 22 10.59 0.46 3.84
N PHE A 23 11.90 0.73 3.86
CA PHE A 23 12.89 -0.14 3.23
C PHE A 23 12.94 -1.53 3.87
N ALA A 24 12.92 -1.61 5.20
CA ALA A 24 12.95 -2.88 5.92
C ALA A 24 11.68 -3.73 5.66
N LEU A 25 10.50 -3.12 5.75
CA LEU A 25 9.24 -3.82 5.47
C LEU A 25 9.16 -4.24 3.99
N SER A 26 9.62 -3.37 3.09
CA SER A 26 9.64 -3.63 1.66
C SER A 26 10.51 -4.82 1.30
N ASP A 27 11.73 -4.89 1.83
CA ASP A 27 12.65 -6.00 1.58
C ASP A 27 12.04 -7.35 1.97
N ILE A 28 11.38 -7.42 3.14
CA ILE A 28 10.71 -8.65 3.61
C ILE A 28 9.56 -9.04 2.67
N LEU A 29 8.63 -8.12 2.41
CA LEU A 29 7.43 -8.43 1.63
C LEU A 29 7.74 -8.72 0.16
N GLN A 30 8.78 -8.09 -0.41
CA GLN A 30 9.27 -8.42 -1.75
C GLN A 30 9.88 -9.82 -1.78
N LYS A 31 10.70 -10.20 -0.79
CA LYS A 31 11.26 -11.56 -0.70
C LYS A 31 10.18 -12.63 -0.60
N ASP A 32 9.13 -12.39 0.19
CA ASP A 32 7.99 -13.30 0.30
C ASP A 32 7.28 -13.48 -1.06
N LEU A 33 7.07 -12.38 -1.80
CA LEU A 33 6.45 -12.43 -3.12
C LEU A 33 7.35 -13.16 -4.13
N LEU A 34 8.65 -12.85 -4.15
CA LEU A 34 9.62 -13.50 -5.03
C LEU A 34 9.72 -15.00 -4.77
N ALA A 35 9.84 -15.41 -3.50
CA ALA A 35 9.87 -16.83 -3.14
C ALA A 35 8.59 -17.57 -3.55
N LEU A 36 7.43 -16.90 -3.52
CA LEU A 36 6.18 -17.47 -3.99
C LEU A 36 6.14 -17.60 -5.52
N LEU A 37 6.65 -16.59 -6.24
CA LEU A 37 6.75 -16.60 -7.71
C LEU A 37 7.73 -17.67 -8.20
N ASP A 38 8.84 -17.91 -7.49
CA ASP A 38 9.80 -18.98 -7.80
C ASP A 38 9.16 -20.38 -7.74
N GLY A 39 8.08 -20.53 -6.98
CA GLY A 39 7.28 -21.76 -6.84
C GLY A 39 5.94 -21.72 -7.57
N GLU A 40 5.82 -20.94 -8.65
CA GLU A 40 4.57 -20.78 -9.40
C GLU A 40 3.92 -22.12 -9.80
N SER A 41 2.60 -22.19 -9.60
CA SER A 41 1.79 -23.35 -10.02
C SER A 41 0.32 -22.95 -10.22
N ASP A 42 -0.39 -23.71 -11.05
CA ASP A 42 -1.83 -23.52 -11.27
C ASP A 42 -2.72 -24.01 -10.10
N SER A 43 -2.12 -24.33 -8.95
CA SER A 43 -2.86 -24.85 -7.82
C SER A 43 -3.70 -23.77 -7.13
N GLN A 44 -4.89 -24.14 -6.65
CA GLN A 44 -5.72 -23.27 -5.81
C GLN A 44 -4.99 -22.80 -4.54
N HIS A 45 -4.07 -23.61 -4.01
CA HIS A 45 -3.23 -23.23 -2.88
C HIS A 45 -2.34 -22.04 -3.24
N TRP A 46 -1.65 -22.13 -4.37
CA TRP A 46 -0.75 -21.09 -4.82
C TRP A 46 -1.50 -19.79 -5.14
N ARG A 47 -2.59 -19.84 -5.90
CA ARG A 47 -3.41 -18.66 -6.22
C ARG A 47 -3.90 -17.91 -4.97
N ARG A 48 -4.34 -18.65 -3.93
CA ARG A 48 -4.74 -18.04 -2.65
C ARG A 48 -3.59 -17.33 -1.96
N ASN A 49 -2.41 -17.96 -1.94
CA ASN A 49 -1.23 -17.36 -1.32
C ASN A 49 -0.74 -16.15 -2.11
N TYR A 50 -0.83 -16.18 -3.44
CA TYR A 50 -0.47 -15.04 -4.27
C TYR A 50 -1.30 -13.81 -3.93
N ILE A 51 -2.62 -13.96 -3.84
CA ILE A 51 -3.51 -12.85 -3.46
C ILE A 51 -3.19 -12.35 -2.05
N ARG A 52 -2.95 -13.24 -1.08
CA ARG A 52 -2.63 -12.85 0.30
C ARG A 52 -1.32 -12.08 0.38
N VAL A 53 -0.25 -12.63 -0.17
CA VAL A 53 1.09 -12.03 -0.13
C VAL A 53 1.12 -10.70 -0.88
N SER A 54 0.53 -10.65 -2.08
CA SER A 54 0.46 -9.42 -2.88
C SER A 54 -0.35 -8.32 -2.17
N ALA A 55 -1.49 -8.68 -1.57
CA ALA A 55 -2.28 -7.71 -0.80
C ALA A 55 -1.53 -7.25 0.46
N SER A 56 -0.79 -8.12 1.15
CA SER A 56 0.06 -7.73 2.28
C SER A 56 1.17 -6.76 1.86
N LEU A 57 1.81 -6.99 0.71
CA LEU A 57 2.77 -6.05 0.11
C LEU A 57 2.12 -4.68 -0.13
N ILE A 58 0.97 -4.66 -0.81
CA ILE A 58 0.24 -3.42 -1.14
C ILE A 58 -0.18 -2.66 0.13
N GLU A 59 -0.79 -3.35 1.10
CA GLU A 59 -1.22 -2.75 2.36
C GLU A 59 -0.03 -2.23 3.18
N GLY A 60 1.08 -2.97 3.22
CA GLY A 60 2.31 -2.57 3.91
C GLY A 60 2.92 -1.31 3.31
N TYR A 61 2.99 -1.22 1.99
CA TYR A 61 3.52 -0.04 1.31
C TYR A 61 2.65 1.18 1.54
N VAL A 62 1.33 1.03 1.41
CA VAL A 62 0.39 2.11 1.68
C VAL A 62 0.49 2.60 3.13
N HIS A 63 0.67 1.70 4.08
CA HIS A 63 0.90 2.09 5.47
C HIS A 63 2.17 2.93 5.63
N CYS A 64 3.31 2.47 5.09
CA CYS A 64 4.56 3.23 5.14
C CYS A 64 4.45 4.60 4.43
N LEU A 65 3.78 4.66 3.27
CA LEU A 65 3.51 5.92 2.58
C LEU A 65 2.68 6.87 3.43
N ARG A 66 1.68 6.35 4.14
CA ARG A 66 0.87 7.15 5.07
C ARG A 66 1.73 7.73 6.18
N GLU A 67 2.66 6.96 6.77
CA GLU A 67 3.58 7.47 7.80
C GLU A 67 4.46 8.60 7.26
N MET A 68 5.08 8.41 6.08
CA MET A 68 5.87 9.46 5.43
C MET A 68 5.04 10.72 5.16
N CYS A 69 3.81 10.54 4.67
CA CYS A 69 2.90 11.65 4.41
C CYS A 69 2.47 12.35 5.71
N ALA A 70 2.24 11.62 6.79
CA ALA A 70 1.86 12.18 8.08
C ALA A 70 2.98 13.06 8.66
N VAL A 71 4.24 12.60 8.60
CA VAL A 71 5.40 13.40 9.01
C VAL A 71 5.55 14.64 8.11
N SER A 72 5.43 14.47 6.79
CA SER A 72 5.56 15.57 5.82
C SER A 72 4.48 16.63 6.02
N PHE A 73 3.24 16.22 6.28
CA PHE A 73 2.10 17.11 6.50
C PHE A 73 2.23 17.96 7.76
N GLU A 74 2.91 17.46 8.79
CA GLU A 74 3.23 18.28 9.97
C GLU A 74 4.28 19.35 9.69
N CYS A 75 5.11 19.16 8.64
CA CYS A 75 6.19 20.07 8.27
C CYS A 75 5.80 21.06 7.17
N ILE A 76 4.97 20.61 6.24
CA ILE A 76 4.55 21.32 5.04
C ILE A 76 3.02 21.32 5.05
N ALA A 77 2.41 22.49 4.93
CA ALA A 77 0.96 22.65 4.92
C ALA A 77 0.41 22.92 3.51
N PRO A 78 0.44 21.95 2.57
CA PRO A 78 -0.24 22.12 1.29
C PRO A 78 -1.75 21.99 1.47
N GLU A 79 -2.50 22.47 0.48
CA GLU A 79 -3.95 22.30 0.41
C GLU A 79 -4.32 20.83 0.16
N ILE A 80 -4.48 20.06 1.25
CA ILE A 80 -5.07 18.71 1.22
C ILE A 80 -6.52 18.74 1.70
N GLY A 81 -7.37 17.90 1.10
CA GLY A 81 -8.79 17.85 1.42
C GLY A 81 -9.06 17.28 2.82
N GLN A 82 -10.25 17.52 3.37
CA GLN A 82 -10.60 17.05 4.73
C GLN A 82 -10.48 15.52 4.89
N LYS A 83 -10.97 14.73 3.92
CA LYS A 83 -10.86 13.26 3.95
C LYS A 83 -9.42 12.76 3.84
N GLU A 84 -8.60 13.48 3.09
CA GLU A 84 -7.17 13.20 2.92
C GLU A 84 -6.40 13.45 4.23
N THR A 85 -6.72 14.54 4.93
CA THR A 85 -6.20 14.79 6.28
C THR A 85 -6.64 13.74 7.27
N GLU A 86 -7.90 13.30 7.19
CA GLU A 86 -8.44 12.31 8.12
C GLU A 86 -7.75 10.95 7.96
N VAL A 87 -7.53 10.47 6.72
CA VAL A 87 -6.81 9.21 6.49
C VAL A 87 -5.37 9.26 7.00
N LEU A 88 -4.71 10.42 6.89
CA LEU A 88 -3.37 10.61 7.45
C LEU A 88 -3.34 10.63 8.96
N ARG A 89 -4.45 10.93 9.64
CA ARG A 89 -4.51 11.01 11.11
C ARG A 89 -5.07 9.73 11.76
N SER A 90 -6.02 9.08 11.09
CA SER A 90 -6.72 7.90 11.61
C SER A 90 -7.20 7.00 10.48
N GLU A 91 -6.71 5.76 10.47
CA GLU A 91 -7.17 4.74 9.53
C GLU A 91 -8.53 4.13 9.88
N ARG A 92 -9.02 4.33 11.12
CA ARG A 92 -10.16 3.56 11.68
C ARG A 92 -11.48 3.76 10.94
N ASN A 93 -11.64 4.86 10.22
CA ASN A 93 -12.88 5.23 9.55
C ASN A 93 -12.91 4.87 8.06
N PHE A 94 -11.83 4.29 7.53
CA PHE A 94 -11.67 4.03 6.10
C PHE A 94 -11.45 2.55 5.82
N ASP A 95 -12.12 2.03 4.79
CA ASP A 95 -11.84 0.68 4.31
C ASP A 95 -10.48 0.59 3.59
N ALA A 96 -10.02 -0.63 3.27
CA ALA A 96 -8.73 -0.83 2.63
C ALA A 96 -8.62 -0.11 1.26
N ASN A 97 -9.69 -0.05 0.47
CA ASN A 97 -9.68 0.62 -0.83
C ASN A 97 -9.56 2.14 -0.66
N GLU A 98 -10.33 2.71 0.27
CA GLU A 98 -10.26 4.14 0.57
C GLU A 98 -8.90 4.53 1.12
N ARG A 99 -8.32 3.72 2.04
CA ARG A 99 -6.98 3.96 2.56
C ARG A 99 -5.93 4.01 1.44
N ILE A 100 -5.92 3.02 0.54
CA ILE A 100 -4.97 2.99 -0.58
C ILE A 100 -5.14 4.21 -1.49
N LYS A 101 -6.37 4.49 -1.92
CA LYS A 101 -6.68 5.58 -2.84
C LYS A 101 -6.33 6.94 -2.25
N LEU A 102 -6.74 7.21 -1.01
CA LEU A 102 -6.53 8.50 -0.38
C LEU A 102 -5.05 8.70 -0.03
N THR A 103 -4.37 7.70 0.52
CA THR A 103 -2.94 7.81 0.83
C THR A 103 -2.11 8.07 -0.42
N LEU A 104 -2.35 7.35 -1.52
CA LEU A 104 -1.61 7.58 -2.76
C LEU A 104 -1.89 8.97 -3.34
N ARG A 105 -3.14 9.44 -3.33
CA ARG A 105 -3.47 10.81 -3.76
C ARG A 105 -2.73 11.86 -2.94
N VAL A 106 -2.71 11.68 -1.62
CA VAL A 106 -2.01 12.57 -0.72
C VAL A 106 -0.52 12.55 -0.97
N ALA A 107 0.09 11.37 -1.10
CA ALA A 107 1.50 11.24 -1.40
C ALA A 107 1.88 11.98 -2.69
N TYR A 108 1.14 11.77 -3.79
CA TYR A 108 1.39 12.50 -5.03
C TYR A 108 1.22 14.02 -4.90
N LYS A 109 0.28 14.49 -4.07
CA LYS A 109 0.11 15.94 -3.80
C LYS A 109 1.25 16.50 -2.95
N LEU A 110 1.57 15.86 -1.83
CA LEU A 110 2.59 16.30 -0.88
C LEU A 110 3.97 16.38 -1.52
N PHE A 111 4.31 15.39 -2.34
CA PHE A 111 5.59 15.32 -3.05
C PHE A 111 5.53 15.96 -4.44
N GLU A 112 4.37 16.54 -4.82
CA GLU A 112 4.11 17.21 -6.09
C GLU A 112 4.54 16.35 -7.30
N LEU A 113 4.13 15.08 -7.32
CA LEU A 113 4.51 14.09 -8.33
C LEU A 113 3.47 14.02 -9.44
N GLN A 114 3.90 13.70 -10.65
CA GLN A 114 3.04 13.47 -11.82
C GLN A 114 3.63 12.38 -12.74
N PRO A 115 2.78 11.63 -13.48
CA PRO A 115 1.32 11.66 -13.45
C PRO A 115 0.74 10.89 -12.24
N ALA A 116 -0.29 11.43 -11.59
CA ALA A 116 -0.98 10.74 -10.51
C ALA A 116 -1.87 9.57 -10.99
N PRO A 117 -2.06 8.51 -10.19
CA PRO A 117 -2.89 7.37 -10.58
C PRO A 117 -4.35 7.76 -10.87
N ASN A 118 -4.91 7.19 -11.94
CA ASN A 118 -6.31 7.42 -12.31
C ASN A 118 -7.27 6.54 -11.50
N PHE A 119 -7.62 6.99 -10.29
CA PHE A 119 -8.60 6.31 -9.43
C PHE A 119 -10.08 6.47 -9.84
N GLY A 120 -10.35 7.06 -11.01
CA GLY A 120 -11.67 7.11 -11.63
C GLY A 120 -11.80 6.17 -12.84
N GLY A 121 -10.70 5.53 -13.25
CA GLY A 121 -10.66 4.59 -14.37
C GLY A 121 -11.17 3.20 -14.00
N SER A 122 -11.36 2.38 -15.03
CA SER A 122 -11.76 0.97 -14.89
C SER A 122 -10.76 0.14 -14.09
N GLU A 123 -9.48 0.46 -14.22
CA GLU A 123 -8.35 -0.24 -13.60
C GLU A 123 -8.46 -0.20 -12.08
N TRP A 124 -8.82 0.96 -11.51
CA TRP A 124 -9.07 1.07 -10.07
C TRP A 124 -10.25 0.19 -9.64
N HIS A 125 -11.37 0.23 -10.37
CA HIS A 125 -12.53 -0.58 -10.03
C HIS A 125 -12.23 -2.09 -10.04
N ARG A 126 -11.40 -2.52 -11.00
CA ARG A 126 -10.94 -3.90 -11.07
C ARG A 126 -9.98 -4.23 -9.91
N ALA A 127 -8.98 -3.38 -9.65
CA ALA A 127 -8.05 -3.49 -8.52
C ALA A 127 -8.73 -3.66 -7.16
N GLN A 128 -9.88 -3.01 -6.93
CA GLN A 128 -10.65 -3.19 -5.69
C GLN A 128 -11.11 -4.64 -5.45
N ARG A 129 -11.22 -5.46 -6.50
CA ARG A 129 -11.59 -6.88 -6.40
C ARG A 129 -10.52 -7.70 -5.69
N VAL A 130 -9.24 -7.35 -5.82
CA VAL A 130 -8.13 -8.00 -5.13
C VAL A 130 -8.30 -7.91 -3.61
N LEU A 131 -8.57 -6.71 -3.10
CA LEU A 131 -8.75 -6.51 -1.66
C LEU A 131 -10.02 -7.18 -1.13
N LYS A 132 -11.11 -7.15 -1.91
CA LYS A 132 -12.34 -7.90 -1.59
C LYS A 132 -12.04 -9.39 -1.51
N LYS A 133 -11.31 -9.94 -2.48
CA LYS A 133 -10.96 -11.36 -2.49
C LYS A 133 -10.02 -11.71 -1.33
N ARG A 134 -9.01 -10.88 -1.06
CA ARG A 134 -8.15 -11.04 0.13
C ARG A 134 -8.96 -11.08 1.42
N HIS A 135 -9.95 -10.20 1.59
CA HIS A 135 -10.81 -10.20 2.77
C HIS A 135 -11.51 -11.57 2.94
N LEU A 136 -12.10 -12.10 1.87
CA LEU A 136 -12.74 -13.42 1.88
C LEU A 136 -11.74 -14.55 2.16
N LEU A 137 -10.51 -14.46 1.64
CA LEU A 137 -9.47 -15.47 1.88
C LEU A 137 -8.91 -15.46 3.31
N MET A 138 -8.97 -14.32 4.00
CA MET A 138 -8.50 -14.17 5.39
C MET A 138 -9.59 -14.47 6.41
N HIS A 139 -10.85 -14.28 6.03
CA HIS A 139 -12.02 -14.50 6.89
C HIS A 139 -13.08 -15.34 6.16
N PRO A 140 -12.76 -16.58 5.75
CA PRO A 140 -13.68 -17.40 4.99
C PRO A 140 -14.90 -17.78 5.83
N LYS A 141 -16.09 -17.64 5.26
CA LYS A 141 -17.37 -18.08 5.85
C LYS A 141 -17.85 -19.39 5.23
N SER A 142 -17.33 -19.72 4.05
CA SER A 142 -17.63 -20.93 3.30
C SER A 142 -16.42 -21.42 2.51
N SER A 143 -16.48 -22.65 2.01
CA SER A 143 -15.47 -23.18 1.10
C SER A 143 -15.39 -22.40 -0.23
N THR A 144 -16.50 -21.79 -0.66
CA THR A 144 -16.55 -21.00 -1.91
C THR A 144 -15.72 -19.71 -1.82
N ASP A 145 -15.57 -19.15 -0.62
CA ASP A 145 -14.71 -17.97 -0.38
C ASP A 145 -13.24 -18.28 -0.70
N LEU A 146 -12.83 -19.55 -0.58
CA LEU A 146 -11.47 -20.02 -0.84
C LEU A 146 -11.22 -20.45 -2.29
N GLN A 147 -12.26 -20.51 -3.13
CA GLN A 147 -12.14 -20.88 -4.54
C GLN A 147 -11.79 -19.67 -5.39
N ILE A 148 -10.87 -19.84 -6.34
CA ILE A 148 -10.48 -18.84 -7.32
C ILE A 148 -10.56 -19.52 -8.68
N SER A 149 -11.68 -19.34 -9.39
CA SER A 149 -11.84 -19.87 -10.75
C SER A 149 -10.76 -19.33 -11.68
N ASP A 150 -10.52 -20.01 -12.80
CA ASP A 150 -9.54 -19.58 -13.81
C ASP A 150 -9.87 -18.18 -14.33
N ASP A 151 -11.13 -17.93 -14.70
CA ASP A 151 -11.57 -16.59 -15.14
C ASP A 151 -11.30 -15.50 -14.11
N LEU A 152 -11.55 -15.80 -12.81
CA LEU A 152 -11.31 -14.83 -11.74
C LEU A 152 -9.81 -14.67 -11.48
N TRP A 153 -9.02 -15.72 -11.67
CA TRP A 153 -7.57 -15.69 -11.49
C TRP A 153 -6.91 -14.73 -12.48
N ASP A 154 -7.21 -14.87 -13.76
CA ASP A 154 -6.63 -14.03 -14.82
C ASP A 154 -6.94 -12.54 -14.60
N GLU A 155 -8.17 -12.26 -14.17
CA GLU A 155 -8.58 -10.90 -13.78
C GLU A 155 -7.78 -10.39 -12.57
N LEU A 156 -7.74 -11.17 -11.48
CA LEU A 156 -7.12 -10.74 -10.23
C LEU A 156 -5.60 -10.58 -10.35
N TYR A 157 -4.96 -11.41 -11.18
CA TYR A 157 -3.51 -11.32 -11.41
C TYR A 157 -3.15 -9.99 -12.06
N GLY A 158 -3.81 -9.60 -13.16
CA GLY A 158 -3.59 -8.30 -13.79
C GLY A 158 -3.94 -7.12 -12.89
N ASP A 159 -4.98 -7.26 -12.06
CA ASP A 159 -5.39 -6.25 -11.09
C ASP A 159 -4.37 -6.04 -9.95
N VAL A 160 -3.70 -7.11 -9.52
CA VAL A 160 -2.56 -7.03 -8.58
C VAL A 160 -1.40 -6.28 -9.22
N THR A 161 -1.04 -6.63 -10.45
CA THR A 161 0.06 -5.98 -11.18
C THR A 161 -0.15 -4.48 -11.26
N TRP A 162 -1.35 -4.04 -11.63
CA TRP A 162 -1.66 -2.61 -11.70
C TRP A 162 -1.47 -1.87 -10.36
N LEU A 163 -1.88 -2.48 -9.23
CA LEU A 163 -1.69 -1.88 -7.90
C LEU A 163 -0.23 -1.76 -7.52
N ILE A 164 0.56 -2.81 -7.77
CA ILE A 164 2.00 -2.83 -7.51
C ILE A 164 2.70 -1.78 -8.38
N GLU A 165 2.30 -1.63 -9.65
CA GLU A 165 2.82 -0.60 -10.54
C GLU A 165 2.57 0.82 -10.00
N GLN A 166 1.39 1.10 -9.41
CA GLN A 166 1.14 2.45 -8.85
C GLN A 166 2.10 2.78 -7.70
N LEU A 167 2.47 1.78 -6.92
CA LEU A 167 3.42 1.91 -5.82
C LEU A 167 4.85 2.11 -6.32
N PHE A 168 5.29 1.36 -7.33
CA PHE A 168 6.62 1.55 -7.93
C PHE A 168 6.72 2.86 -8.72
N ASN A 169 5.67 3.25 -9.43
CA ASN A 169 5.60 4.53 -10.13
C ASN A 169 5.74 5.70 -9.15
N PHE A 170 5.17 5.59 -7.95
CA PHE A 170 5.37 6.58 -6.90
C PHE A 170 6.85 6.70 -6.52
N MET A 171 7.52 5.57 -6.20
CA MET A 171 8.93 5.58 -5.80
C MET A 171 9.83 6.12 -6.92
N SER A 172 9.62 5.67 -8.15
CA SER A 172 10.38 6.15 -9.31
C SER A 172 10.17 7.64 -9.56
N ALA A 173 8.94 8.15 -9.40
CA ALA A 173 8.65 9.57 -9.53
C ALA A 173 9.31 10.38 -8.39
N LEU A 174 9.32 9.84 -7.17
CA LEU A 174 9.96 10.45 -6.01
C LEU A 174 11.48 10.55 -6.19
N GLU A 175 12.14 9.45 -6.57
CA GLU A 175 13.57 9.39 -6.91
C GLU A 175 13.90 10.39 -8.01
N LYS A 176 13.16 10.38 -9.12
CA LYS A 176 13.40 11.28 -10.26
C LYS A 176 13.28 12.77 -9.89
N LYS A 177 12.34 13.13 -9.01
CA LYS A 177 12.10 14.54 -8.64
C LYS A 177 13.03 15.01 -7.53
N HIS A 178 13.33 14.17 -6.55
CA HIS A 178 13.96 14.58 -5.29
C HIS A 178 15.29 13.89 -4.97
N GLY A 179 15.71 12.88 -5.75
CA GLY A 179 17.03 12.23 -5.62
C GLY A 179 17.17 11.27 -4.43
N TYR A 180 16.07 10.66 -4.00
CA TYR A 180 16.04 9.60 -2.96
C TYR A 180 16.54 8.26 -3.48
#